data_AF-A0A938SNL8-F1
#
_entry.id   AF-A0A938SNL8-F1
#
_cell.length_a   1.000
_cell.length_b   1.000
_cell.length_c   1.000
_cell.angle_alpha   90.00
_cell.angle_beta   90.00
_cell.angle_gamma   90.00
#
_symmetry.space_group_name_H-M   'P 1'
#
loop_
_entity.id
_entity.type
_entity.pdbx_description
1 polymer ?
#
loop_
_entity_poly.entity_id
_entity_poly.type
_entity_poly.pdbx_seq_one_letter_code
_entity_poly.pdbx_strand_id
1 'polypeptide(L)' 'MSLINAYAPLGLEALLTDAGWFTGGWPGGAGNWDARKDAYPNGMGPVAKAALDKGMIYGLWYEPNA' A
#
# COMPACT_ATOMS: atom_id res chain seq x y z
N MET A 1 -0.68 12.65 3.45
CA MET A 1 0.06 12.34 4.71
C MET A 1 0.22 10.83 4.78
N SER A 2 1.43 10.32 5.00
CA SER A 2 1.67 8.86 5.03
C SER A 2 1.25 8.28 6.38
N LEU A 3 0.38 7.27 6.39
CA LEU A 3 -0.03 6.55 7.61
C LEU A 3 1.18 5.97 8.35
N ILE A 4 2.19 5.51 7.61
CA ILE A 4 3.47 5.05 8.14
C ILE A 4 4.11 6.12 9.03
N ASN A 5 4.18 7.37 8.57
CA ASN A 5 4.79 8.44 9.36
C ASN A 5 3.95 8.81 10.58
N ALA A 6 2.62 8.73 10.46
CA ALA A 6 1.71 9.03 11.56
C ALA A 6 1.78 7.95 12.66
N TYR A 7 1.99 6.69 12.29
CA TYR A 7 1.94 5.57 13.22
C TYR A 7 3.31 5.10 13.72
N ALA A 8 4.41 5.49 13.05
CA ALA A 8 5.76 5.16 13.51
C ALA A 8 6.03 5.50 15.00
N PRO A 9 5.56 6.64 15.57
CA PRO A 9 5.77 6.95 16.98
C PRO A 9 5.00 6.04 17.95
N LEU A 10 4.02 5.28 17.48
CA LEU A 10 3.17 4.42 18.30
C LEU A 10 3.74 2.99 18.43
N GLY A 11 4.87 2.69 17.78
CA GLY A 11 5.51 1.38 17.85
C GLY A 11 4.84 0.29 17.01
N LEU A 12 4.11 0.66 15.94
CA LEU A 12 3.61 -0.33 14.99
C LEU A 12 4.77 -1.02 14.27
N GLU A 13 4.64 -2.33 14.05
CA GLU A 13 5.67 -3.16 13.42
C GLU A 13 5.37 -3.44 11.94
N ALA A 14 4.11 -3.35 11.53
CA ALA A 14 3.68 -3.63 10.16
C ALA A 14 2.48 -2.78 9.75
N LEU A 15 2.40 -2.48 8.45
CA LEU A 15 1.24 -1.86 7.82
C LEU A 15 0.92 -2.57 6.51
N LEU A 16 -0.33 -2.98 6.34
CA LEU A 16 -0.82 -3.61 5.13
C LEU A 16 -1.78 -2.66 4.41
N THR A 17 -1.58 -2.48 3.10
CA THR A 17 -2.60 -1.87 2.25
C THR A 17 -3.48 -2.97 1.70
N ASP A 18 -4.74 -2.93 2.11
CA ASP A 18 -5.75 -3.91 1.73
C ASP A 18 -6.29 -3.64 0.30
N ALA A 19 -7.41 -4.25 -0.07
CA ALA A 19 -7.94 -4.22 -1.42
C ALA A 19 -8.15 -2.79 -1.99
N GLY A 20 -7.94 -2.65 -3.30
CA GLY A 20 -8.24 -1.42 -4.04
C GLY A 20 -7.06 -0.47 -4.28
N TRP A 21 -5.83 -0.88 -3.94
CA TRP A 21 -4.61 -0.11 -4.26
C TRP A 21 -4.30 -0.04 -5.77
N PHE A 22 -4.98 -0.85 -6.55
CA PHE A 22 -4.76 -1.03 -7.97
C PHE A 22 -5.75 -0.28 -8.87
N THR A 23 -5.42 -0.18 -10.16
CA THR A 23 -6.20 0.48 -11.21
C THR A 23 -7.62 -0.09 -11.27
N GLY A 24 -8.63 0.79 -11.21
CA GLY A 24 -10.05 0.42 -11.13
C GLY A 24 -10.58 0.23 -9.71
N GLY A 25 -9.71 0.10 -8.72
CA GLY A 25 -10.08 -0.04 -7.30
C GLY A 25 -10.81 -1.35 -6.99
N TRP A 26 -11.24 -1.53 -5.75
CA TRP A 26 -11.98 -2.73 -5.35
C TRP A 26 -13.50 -2.55 -5.55
N PRO A 27 -14.23 -3.58 -6.02
CA PRO A 27 -13.74 -4.82 -6.62
C PRO A 27 -13.45 -4.71 -8.13
N GLY A 28 -13.93 -3.64 -8.78
CA GLY A 28 -13.98 -3.56 -10.26
C GLY A 28 -12.64 -3.52 -11.00
N GLY A 29 -11.54 -3.32 -10.28
CA GLY A 29 -10.17 -3.35 -10.79
C GLY A 29 -9.39 -4.61 -10.44
N ALA A 30 -9.98 -5.57 -9.71
CA ALA A 30 -9.28 -6.80 -9.33
C ALA A 30 -8.81 -7.54 -10.59
N GLY A 31 -7.58 -8.08 -10.56
CA GLY A 31 -6.90 -8.59 -11.75
C GLY A 31 -5.95 -7.59 -12.42
N ASN A 32 -6.17 -6.28 -12.28
CA ASN A 32 -5.17 -5.27 -12.64
C ASN A 32 -4.28 -5.05 -11.42
N TRP A 33 -2.99 -5.38 -11.48
CA TRP A 33 -2.08 -5.26 -10.32
C TRP A 33 -1.12 -4.08 -10.40
N ASP A 34 -1.52 -3.07 -11.17
CA ASP A 34 -0.83 -1.79 -11.27
C ASP A 34 -1.43 -0.78 -10.30
N ALA A 35 -0.57 -0.13 -9.49
CA ALA A 35 -0.99 0.87 -8.53
C ALA A 35 -1.75 2.03 -9.21
N ARG A 36 -2.93 2.37 -8.66
CA ARG A 36 -3.76 3.45 -9.22
C ARG A 36 -3.06 4.81 -9.09
N LYS A 37 -2.93 5.54 -10.20
CA LYS A 37 -2.13 6.76 -10.27
C LYS A 37 -2.71 7.97 -9.55
N ASP A 38 -4.01 7.96 -9.30
CA ASP A 38 -4.70 9.01 -8.56
C ASP A 38 -4.43 8.95 -7.05
N ALA A 39 -4.21 7.76 -6.48
CA ALA A 39 -3.81 7.60 -5.07
C ALA A 39 -2.29 7.39 -4.89
N TYR A 40 -1.65 6.67 -5.83
CA TYR A 40 -0.24 6.31 -5.82
C TYR A 40 0.44 6.75 -7.13
N PRO A 41 0.61 8.07 -7.36
CA PRO A 41 1.15 8.60 -8.62
C PRO A 41 2.55 8.04 -8.93
N ASN A 42 3.33 7.79 -7.90
CA ASN A 42 4.69 7.24 -7.96
C ASN A 42 4.74 5.73 -7.66
N GLY A 43 3.60 5.04 -7.75
CA GLY A 43 3.46 3.64 -7.38
C GLY A 43 3.63 3.38 -5.88
N MET A 44 3.80 2.11 -5.51
CA MET A 44 3.91 1.67 -4.11
C MET A 44 5.32 1.82 -3.53
N GLY A 45 6.32 2.05 -4.38
CA GLY A 45 7.74 2.15 -3.97
C GLY A 45 7.99 3.17 -2.84
N PRO A 46 7.48 4.41 -2.93
CA PRO A 46 7.64 5.39 -1.85
C PRO A 46 6.96 4.99 -0.53
N VAL A 47 5.86 4.23 -0.59
CA VAL A 47 5.16 3.72 0.60
C VAL A 47 6.00 2.64 1.28
N ALA A 48 6.47 1.66 0.50
CA ALA A 48 7.36 0.62 0.99
C ALA A 48 8.66 1.20 1.58
N LYS A 49 9.25 2.19 0.91
CA LYS A 49 10.44 2.89 1.41
C LYS A 49 10.18 3.58 2.74
N ALA A 50 9.05 4.27 2.89
CA ALA A 50 8.74 4.94 4.15
C ALA A 50 8.61 3.93 5.31
N ALA A 51 8.05 2.74 5.06
CA ALA A 51 7.96 1.69 6.08
C ALA A 51 9.36 1.18 6.46
N LEU A 52 10.18 0.87 5.46
CA LEU A 52 11.57 0.44 5.65
C LEU A 52 12.38 1.46 6.47
N ASP A 53 12.27 2.75 6.13
CA ASP A 53 12.97 3.85 6.83
C ASP A 53 12.52 4.01 8.29
N LYS A 54 11.38 3.44 8.67
CA LYS A 54 10.83 3.43 10.03
C LYS A 54 10.95 2.07 10.72
N GLY A 55 11.63 1.10 10.11
CA GLY A 55 11.76 -0.25 10.66
C GLY A 55 10.45 -1.06 10.66
N MET A 56 9.48 -0.67 9.82
CA MET A 56 8.20 -1.36 9.68
C MET A 56 8.17 -2.27 8.45
N ILE A 57 7.41 -3.36 8.55
CA ILE A 57 7.08 -4.24 7.41
C ILE A 57 5.93 -3.60 6.62
N TYR A 58 6.04 -3.59 5.30
CA TYR A 58 4.96 -3.18 4.41
C TYR A 58 4.43 -4.35 3.58
N GLY A 59 3.11 -4.53 3.56
CA GLY A 59 2.44 -5.58 2.81
C GLY A 59 1.35 -5.03 1.89
N LEU A 60 1.05 -5.79 0.84
CA LEU A 60 -0.06 -5.55 -0.07
C LEU A 60 -0.97 -6.76 -0.11
N TRP A 61 -2.27 -6.51 -0.07
CA TRP A 61 -3.26 -7.52 -0.38
C TRP A 61 -3.25 -7.84 -1.88
N TYR A 62 -3.43 -9.12 -2.22
CA TYR A 62 -3.41 -9.63 -3.59
C TYR A 62 -4.32 -10.85 -3.72
N GLU A 63 -5.16 -10.91 -4.76
CA GLU A 63 -6.06 -12.03 -5.04
C GLU A 63 -5.83 -12.58 -6.46
N PRO A 64 -5.01 -13.63 -6.62
CA PRO A 64 -4.56 -14.09 -7.95
C PRO A 64 -5.67 -14.60 -8.88
N ASN A 65 -6.81 -14.98 -8.33
CA ASN A 65 -7.89 -15.66 -9.06
C ASN A 65 -9.12 -14.76 -9.30
N ALA A 66 -8.96 -13.45 -9.11
CA ALA A 66 -10.00 -12.45 -9.35
C ALA A 66 -10.26 -12.21 -10.85
#